data_AF-A0A934HLH7-F1
#
_entry.id   AF-A0A934HLH7-F1
#
_cell.length_a   1.000
_cell.length_b   1.000
_cell.length_c   1.000
_cell.angle_alpha   90.00
_cell.angle_beta   90.00
_cell.angle_gamma   90.00
#
_symmetry.space_group_name_H-M   'P 1'
#
loop_
_entity.id
_entity.type
_entity.pdbx_description
1 polymer ?
#
loop_
_entity_poly.entity_id
_entity_poly.type
_entity_poly.pdbx_seq_one_letter_code
_entity_poly.pdbx_strand_id
1 'polypeptide(L)'
;MSIFTCVMDDVTDVVNQVTRQAGQVEDMVGSVRGGMQPIIGGGWTGQGAQAFIEEVQSRLIPEIMALIASISGFGGGITQAMDFIREADDGVLGVVNNVGDIFDGIF
;
A
#
# COMPACT_ATOMS: atom_id res chain seq x y z
N MET A 1 5.71 26.39 -9.21
CA MET A 1 5.69 25.03 -8.65
C MET A 1 6.17 25.11 -7.22
N SER A 2 5.27 24.81 -6.28
CA SER A 2 5.56 24.89 -4.85
C SER A 2 6.42 23.71 -4.41
N ILE A 3 7.23 23.88 -3.36
CA ILE A 3 7.96 22.77 -2.72
C ILE A 3 7.01 21.63 -2.30
N PHE A 4 5.76 21.98 -1.99
CA PHE A 4 4.69 21.03 -1.65
C PHE A 4 4.31 20.10 -2.80
N THR A 5 4.32 20.59 -4.05
CA THR A 5 4.03 19.77 -5.23
C THR A 5 5.12 18.71 -5.44
N CYS A 6 6.40 19.08 -5.29
CA CYS A 6 7.52 18.15 -5.46
C CYS A 6 7.51 17.03 -4.40
N VAL A 7 7.21 17.37 -3.14
CA VAL A 7 7.10 16.36 -2.06
C VAL A 7 5.89 15.45 -2.27
N MET A 8 4.77 15.94 -2.82
CA MET A 8 3.62 15.10 -3.15
C MET A 8 3.92 14.10 -4.27
N ASP A 9 4.71 14.49 -5.26
CA ASP A 9 5.10 13.60 -6.36
C ASP A 9 5.96 12.44 -5.83
N ASP A 10 6.96 12.74 -4.98
CA ASP A 10 7.80 11.73 -4.32
C ASP A 10 6.96 10.76 -3.45
N VAL A 11 5.99 11.30 -2.69
CA VAL A 11 5.09 10.49 -1.85
C VAL A 11 4.17 9.61 -2.71
N THR A 12 3.68 10.12 -3.84
CA THR A 12 2.86 9.35 -4.79
C THR A 12 3.66 8.16 -5.35
N ASP A 13 4.93 8.36 -5.66
CA ASP A 13 5.83 7.29 -6.13
C ASP A 13 6.04 6.21 -5.07
N VAL A 14 6.18 6.60 -3.80
CA VAL A 14 6.24 5.65 -2.67
C VAL A 14 4.93 4.86 -2.55
N VAL A 15 3.77 5.50 -2.65
CA VAL A 15 2.46 4.80 -2.61
C VAL A 15 2.33 3.80 -3.75
N ASN A 16 2.74 4.18 -4.95
CA ASN A 16 2.75 3.28 -6.11
C ASN A 16 3.69 2.10 -5.90
N GLN A 17 4.85 2.33 -5.28
CA GLN A 17 5.78 1.25 -4.93
C GLN A 17 5.20 0.30 -3.89
N VAL A 18 4.57 0.82 -2.84
CA VAL A 18 3.89 0.04 -1.78
C VAL A 18 2.77 -0.82 -2.38
N THR A 19 1.94 -0.25 -3.25
CA THR A 19 0.86 -0.99 -3.93
C THR A 19 1.41 -2.12 -4.81
N ARG A 20 2.51 -1.87 -5.53
CA ARG A 20 3.18 -2.93 -6.32
C ARG A 20 3.73 -4.05 -5.43
N GLN A 21 4.28 -3.72 -4.28
CA GLN A 21 4.76 -4.72 -3.32
C GLN A 21 3.61 -5.59 -2.79
N ALA A 22 2.43 -5.00 -2.52
CA ALA A 22 1.25 -5.78 -2.13
C ALA A 22 0.89 -6.83 -3.19
N GLY A 23 0.84 -6.44 -4.47
CA GLY A 23 0.57 -7.37 -5.57
C GLY A 23 1.62 -8.48 -5.71
N GLN A 24 2.91 -8.14 -5.56
CA GLN A 24 3.99 -9.15 -5.60
C GLN A 24 3.87 -10.18 -4.46
N VAL A 25 3.43 -9.75 -3.28
CA VAL A 25 3.23 -10.64 -2.14
C VAL A 25 1.97 -11.50 -2.34
N GLU A 26 0.92 -10.98 -2.97
CA GLU A 26 -0.25 -11.79 -3.39
C GLU A 26 0.13 -12.89 -4.40
N ASP A 27 0.94 -12.55 -5.40
CA ASP A 27 1.46 -13.52 -6.39
C ASP A 27 2.29 -14.63 -5.72
N MET A 28 3.03 -14.28 -4.66
CA MET A 28 3.78 -15.24 -3.86
C MET A 28 2.85 -16.24 -3.17
N VAL A 29 1.69 -15.81 -2.63
CA VAL A 29 0.70 -16.74 -2.04
C VAL A 29 0.16 -17.71 -3.09
N GLY A 30 -0.14 -17.21 -4.30
CA GLY A 30 -0.55 -18.03 -5.43
C GLY A 30 0.51 -19.08 -5.77
N SER A 31 1.78 -18.66 -5.80
CA SER A 31 2.93 -19.52 -6.08
C SER A 31 3.12 -20.59 -5.00
N VAL A 32 3.00 -20.23 -3.72
CA VAL A 32 3.07 -21.17 -2.59
C VAL A 32 1.95 -22.20 -2.70
N ARG A 33 0.70 -21.78 -2.93
CA ARG A 33 -0.43 -22.69 -3.12
C ARG A 33 -0.23 -23.62 -4.31
N GLY A 34 0.27 -23.10 -5.43
CA GLY A 34 0.60 -23.89 -6.62
C GLY A 34 1.68 -24.93 -6.35
N GLY A 35 2.74 -24.55 -5.63
CA GLY A 35 3.83 -25.43 -5.22
C GLY A 35 3.43 -26.51 -4.21
N MET A 36 2.36 -26.29 -3.43
CA MET A 36 1.80 -27.30 -2.53
C MET A 36 1.03 -28.39 -3.27
N GLN A 37 0.52 -28.12 -4.47
CA GLN A 37 -0.41 -29.02 -5.14
C GLN A 37 0.17 -30.41 -5.46
N PRO A 38 1.43 -30.54 -5.90
CA PRO A 38 2.07 -31.85 -6.04
C PRO A 38 2.22 -32.59 -4.72
N ILE A 39 2.43 -31.88 -3.60
CA ILE A 39 2.57 -32.47 -2.27
C ILE A 39 1.22 -33.01 -1.80
N ILE A 40 0.16 -32.20 -1.91
CA ILE A 40 -1.22 -32.60 -1.60
C ILE A 40 -1.68 -33.75 -2.51
N GLY A 41 -1.27 -33.74 -3.78
CA GLY A 41 -1.54 -34.78 -4.76
C GLY A 41 -0.79 -36.11 -4.54
N GLY A 42 -0.02 -36.22 -3.46
CA GLY A 42 0.69 -37.46 -3.10
C GLY A 42 2.09 -37.61 -3.70
N GLY A 43 2.64 -36.55 -4.31
CA GLY A 43 4.04 -36.51 -4.75
C GLY A 43 5.04 -36.54 -3.59
N TRP A 44 4.59 -36.15 -2.39
CA TRP A 44 5.31 -36.38 -1.13
C TRP A 44 4.29 -36.76 -0.04
N THR A 45 4.54 -37.89 0.62
CA THR A 45 3.61 -38.48 1.60
C THR A 45 4.31 -38.77 2.93
N GLY A 46 3.50 -39.00 3.97
CA GLY A 46 3.98 -39.30 5.32
C GLY A 46 3.85 -38.13 6.28
N GLN A 47 4.28 -38.33 7.53
CA GLN A 47 4.07 -37.39 8.63
C GLN A 47 4.72 -36.02 8.38
N GLY A 48 5.91 -35.98 7.76
CA GLY A 48 6.59 -34.74 7.40
C GLY A 48 5.84 -33.94 6.33
N ALA A 49 5.25 -34.62 5.34
CA ALA A 49 4.44 -33.98 4.31
C ALA A 49 3.17 -33.36 4.93
N GLN A 50 2.51 -34.10 5.83
CA GLN A 50 1.33 -33.63 6.55
C GLN A 50 1.65 -32.38 7.40
N ALA A 51 2.73 -32.44 8.19
CA ALA A 51 3.16 -31.33 9.04
C ALA A 51 3.56 -30.09 8.22
N PHE A 52 4.21 -30.28 7.07
CA PHE A 52 4.53 -29.18 6.16
C PHE A 52 3.27 -28.54 5.57
N ILE A 53 2.31 -29.34 5.09
CA ILE A 53 1.03 -28.85 4.58
C ILE A 53 0.31 -28.05 5.68
N GLU A 54 0.30 -28.57 6.90
CA GLU A 54 -0.34 -27.92 8.05
C GLU A 54 0.33 -26.59 8.40
N GLU A 55 1.66 -26.52 8.52
CA GLU A 55 2.39 -25.27 8.81
C GLU A 55 2.15 -24.22 7.71
N VAL A 56 2.15 -24.64 6.45
CA VAL A 56 1.94 -23.71 5.33
C VAL A 56 0.50 -23.16 5.32
N GLN A 57 -0.51 -24.01 5.54
CA GLN A 57 -1.91 -23.59 5.54
C GLN A 57 -2.32 -22.81 6.79
N SER A 58 -1.83 -23.22 7.96
CA SER A 58 -2.25 -22.67 9.25
C SER A 58 -1.46 -21.44 9.68
N ARG A 59 -0.23 -21.28 9.18
CA ARG A 59 0.67 -20.20 9.61
C ARG A 59 1.21 -19.38 8.46
N LEU A 60 1.91 -19.99 7.51
CA LEU A 60 2.60 -19.24 6.46
C LEU A 60 1.64 -18.41 5.61
N ILE A 61 0.59 -19.02 5.05
CA ILE A 61 -0.40 -18.32 4.22
C ILE A 61 -1.09 -17.20 5.01
N PRO A 62 -1.62 -17.44 6.23
CA PRO A 62 -2.20 -16.39 7.06
C PRO A 62 -1.24 -15.23 7.37
N GLU A 63 0.03 -15.50 7.71
CA GLU A 63 1.02 -14.46 7.99
C GLU A 63 1.31 -13.61 6.74
N ILE A 64 1.38 -14.22 5.56
CA ILE A 64 1.54 -13.48 4.30
C ILE A 64 0.30 -12.60 4.01
N MET A 65 -0.91 -13.10 4.26
CA MET A 65 -2.13 -12.30 4.10
C MET A 65 -2.19 -11.12 5.08
N ALA A 66 -1.72 -11.31 6.32
CA ALA A 66 -1.61 -10.23 7.30
C ALA A 66 -0.61 -9.15 6.87
N LEU A 67 0.51 -9.56 6.25
CA LEU A 67 1.47 -8.65 5.65
C LEU A 67 0.84 -7.84 4.50
N ILE A 68 0.12 -8.48 3.58
CA ILE A 68 -0.60 -7.80 2.48
C ILE A 68 -1.56 -6.74 3.04
N ALA A 69 -2.37 -7.11 4.03
CA ALA A 69 -3.31 -6.19 4.67
C ALA A 69 -2.60 -4.97 5.29
N SER A 70 -1.43 -5.19 5.91
CA SER A 70 -0.62 -4.12 6.51
C SER A 70 -0.04 -3.17 5.45
N ILE A 71 0.47 -3.71 4.35
CA ILE A 71 1.02 -2.94 3.21
C ILE A 71 -0.10 -2.10 2.57
N SER A 72 -1.25 -2.71 2.29
CA SER A 72 -2.40 -2.03 1.69
C SER A 72 -2.96 -0.95 2.62
N GLY A 73 -3.03 -1.21 3.93
CA GLY A 73 -3.45 -0.21 4.92
C GLY A 73 -2.50 0.99 4.99
N PHE A 74 -1.19 0.75 4.92
CA PHE A 74 -0.19 1.81 4.86
C PHE A 74 -0.35 2.68 3.61
N GLY A 75 -0.52 2.07 2.43
CA GLY A 75 -0.77 2.78 1.18
C GLY A 75 -2.04 3.65 1.24
N GLY A 76 -3.13 3.12 1.78
CA GLY A 76 -4.38 3.87 1.94
C GLY A 76 -4.26 5.07 2.89
N GLY A 77 -3.53 4.91 4.00
CA GLY A 77 -3.28 6.00 4.95
C GLY A 77 -2.46 7.14 4.34
N ILE A 78 -1.46 6.82 3.51
CA ILE A 78 -0.68 7.84 2.79
C ILE A 78 -1.56 8.58 1.77
N THR A 79 -2.40 7.87 1.01
CA THR A 79 -3.33 8.52 0.06
C THR A 79 -4.25 9.51 0.76
N GLN A 80 -4.83 9.13 1.91
CA GLN A 80 -5.65 10.06 2.71
C GLN A 80 -4.86 11.27 3.20
N ALA A 81 -3.60 11.08 3.62
CA ALA A 81 -2.74 12.18 4.01
C ALA A 81 -2.44 13.13 2.84
N MET A 82 -2.22 12.60 1.63
CA MET A 82 -2.03 13.42 0.43
C MET A 82 -3.28 14.25 0.11
N ASP A 83 -4.46 13.66 0.18
CA ASP A 83 -5.72 14.36 -0.08
C ASP A 83 -5.95 15.49 0.94
N PHE A 84 -5.67 15.24 2.22
CA PHE A 84 -5.74 16.26 3.27
C PHE A 84 -4.76 17.42 3.02
N ILE A 85 -3.52 17.14 2.59
CA ILE A 85 -2.54 18.19 2.30
C ILE A 85 -2.97 19.01 1.07
N ARG A 86 -3.56 18.39 0.04
CA ARG A 86 -4.08 19.11 -1.14
C ARG A 86 -5.20 20.07 -0.75
N GLU A 87 -6.15 19.61 0.05
CA GLU A 87 -7.24 20.44 0.56
C GLU A 87 -6.71 21.62 1.39
N ALA A 88 -5.68 21.39 2.21
CA ALA A 88 -5.03 22.45 2.96
C ALA A 88 -4.32 23.49 2.06
N ASP A 89 -3.64 23.04 1.00
CA ASP A 89 -2.96 23.94 0.04
C ASP A 89 -3.96 24.82 -0.73
N ASP A 90 -5.05 24.22 -1.23
CA ASP A 90 -6.14 24.94 -1.90
C ASP A 90 -6.77 25.99 -0.96
N GLY A 91 -6.96 25.65 0.31
CA GLY A 91 -7.44 26.57 1.34
C GLY A 91 -6.48 27.75 1.58
N VAL A 92 -5.18 27.49 1.67
CA VAL A 92 -4.15 28.54 1.86
C VAL A 92 -4.08 29.46 0.64
N LEU A 93 -4.09 28.92 -0.58
CA LEU A 93 -4.11 29.73 -1.81
C LEU A 93 -5.36 30.62 -1.87
N GLY A 94 -6.53 30.10 -1.46
CA GLY A 94 -7.75 30.88 -1.36
C GLY A 94 -7.63 32.06 -0.38
N VAL A 95 -7.01 31.86 0.78
CA VAL A 95 -6.77 32.94 1.76
C VAL A 95 -5.77 33.97 1.22
N VAL A 96 -4.68 33.53 0.59
CA VAL A 96 -3.66 34.43 0.03
C VAL A 96 -4.23 35.31 -1.09
N ASN A 97 -5.04 34.74 -1.98
CA ASN A 97 -5.69 35.50 -3.05
C ASN A 97 -6.68 36.53 -2.48
N ASN A 98 -7.49 36.15 -1.50
CA ASN A 98 -8.39 37.09 -0.82
C ASN A 98 -7.63 38.25 -0.13
N VAL A 99 -6.48 37.96 0.47
CA VAL A 99 -5.63 39.00 1.08
C VAL A 99 -5.02 39.89 0.01
N GLY A 100 -4.55 39.34 -1.11
CA GLY A 100 -4.06 40.09 -2.26
C GLY A 100 -5.10 41.04 -2.83
N ASP A 101 -6.33 40.56 -3.03
CA ASP A 101 -7.45 41.37 -3.53
C ASP A 101 -7.83 42.50 -2.57
N ILE A 102 -7.75 42.26 -1.25
CA ILE A 102 -7.95 43.32 -0.24
C ILE A 102 -6.85 44.37 -0.35
N PHE A 103 -5.58 43.97 -0.52
CA PHE A 103 -4.48 44.92 -0.67
C PHE A 103 -4.56 45.71 -1.99
N ASP A 104 -4.92 45.07 -3.10
CA ASP A 104 -5.14 45.74 -4.40
C ASP A 104 -6.40 46.62 -4.41
N GLY A 105 -7.36 46.39 -3.51
CA GLY A 105 -8.54 47.26 -3.35
C GLY A 105 -8.28 48.51 -2.49
N ILE A 106 -7.16 48.54 -1.74
CA ILE A 106 -6.81 49.64 -0.83
C ILE A 106 -5.71 50.54 -1.42
N PHE A 107 -4.89 50.03 -2.35
CA PHE A 107 -3.86 50.79 -3.08
C PHE A 107 -4.26 51.04 -4.54
#